data_AF-A0A645FM53-F1
#
_entry.id   AF-A0A645FM53-F1
#
_cell.length_a   1.000
_cell.length_b   1.000
_cell.length_c   1.000
_cell.angle_alpha   90.00
_cell.angle_beta   90.00
_cell.angle_gamma   90.00
#
_symmetry.space_group_name_H-M   'P 1'
#
loop_
_entity.id
_entity.type
_entity.pdbx_description
1 polymer ?
#
loop_
_entity_poly.entity_id
_entity_poly.type
_entity_poly.pdbx_seq_one_letter_code
_entity_poly.pdbx_strand_id
1 'polypeptide(L)'
;MKGKTAADIREEQLNAKLAELAEQGNWTSVLKALDDYDTNNERRHSDHRADMDVTIVDRDPEEGECYRVADLLKLSCWEDWDDIIFSQKPEDLHHLVEEYPTSAAFKELSPRQKEILLENIVHGMTTQKLADNAGCSIRNITKQRQKALERVRWLVTGNSGECYPDTAAIILGWMVLPTFMIGWETSKRIYPRIRRALFSAA
;
A
#
# COMPACT_ATOMS: atom_id res chain seq x y z
N MET A 1 1.50 6.78 -42.13
CA MET A 1 0.21 7.35 -42.58
C MET A 1 -0.88 6.72 -41.72
N LYS A 2 -1.45 7.44 -40.75
CA LYS A 2 -2.59 6.93 -39.96
C LYS A 2 -3.82 6.87 -40.89
N GLY A 3 -4.55 5.76 -40.88
CA GLY A 3 -5.81 5.64 -41.60
C GLY A 3 -6.87 6.54 -40.98
N LYS A 4 -7.77 7.10 -41.81
CA LYS A 4 -8.90 7.91 -41.33
C LYS A 4 -9.79 7.08 -40.42
N THR A 5 -10.16 7.62 -39.28
CA THR A 5 -11.06 6.96 -38.35
C THR A 5 -12.51 7.11 -38.81
N ALA A 6 -13.42 6.29 -38.27
CA ALA A 6 -14.84 6.36 -38.60
C ALA A 6 -15.48 7.70 -38.16
N ALA A 7 -14.88 8.42 -37.21
CA ALA A 7 -15.29 9.77 -36.86
C ALA A 7 -14.92 10.77 -37.96
N ASP A 8 -13.65 10.74 -38.40
CA ASP A 8 -13.14 11.60 -39.47
C ASP A 8 -13.96 11.46 -40.77
N ILE A 9 -14.35 10.23 -41.13
CA ILE A 9 -15.18 9.97 -42.32
C ILE A 9 -16.57 10.60 -42.19
N ARG A 10 -17.17 10.60 -40.99
CA ARG A 10 -18.50 11.19 -40.76
C ARG A 10 -18.45 12.72 -40.76
N GLU A 11 -17.40 13.30 -40.19
CA GLU A 11 -17.19 14.75 -40.23
C GLU A 11 -16.94 15.25 -41.66
N GLU A 12 -16.16 14.51 -42.46
CA GLU A 12 -15.97 14.82 -43.88
C GLU A 12 -17.30 14.77 -44.67
N GLN A 13 -18.16 13.78 -44.39
CA GLN A 13 -19.48 13.69 -45.00
C GLN A 13 -20.43 14.81 -44.57
N LEU A 14 -20.40 15.21 -43.30
CA LEU A 14 -21.16 16.34 -42.80
C LEU A 14 -20.71 17.64 -43.47
N ASN A 15 -19.40 17.88 -43.52
CA ASN A 15 -18.83 19.07 -44.15
C ASN A 15 -19.18 19.18 -45.63
N ALA A 16 -19.14 18.06 -46.38
CA ALA A 16 -19.57 18.02 -47.78
C ALA A 16 -21.06 18.39 -47.92
N LYS A 17 -21.92 17.84 -47.06
CA LYS A 17 -23.35 18.14 -47.05
C LYS A 17 -23.65 19.60 -46.69
N LEU A 18 -22.92 20.17 -45.71
CA LEU A 18 -23.08 21.57 -45.31
C LEU A 18 -22.62 22.52 -46.43
N ALA A 19 -21.52 22.20 -47.12
CA ALA A 19 -21.04 22.98 -48.26
C ALA A 19 -22.07 23.01 -49.39
N GLU A 20 -22.66 21.86 -49.74
CA GLU A 20 -23.71 21.77 -50.76
C GLU A 20 -24.96 22.61 -50.39
N LEU A 21 -25.41 22.53 -49.13
CA LEU A 21 -26.56 23.29 -48.66
C LEU A 21 -26.30 24.80 -48.56
N ALA A 22 -25.05 25.19 -48.25
CA ALA A 22 -24.61 26.58 -48.22
C ALA A 22 -24.50 27.18 -49.63
N GLU A 23 -24.01 26.41 -50.62
CA GLU A 23 -23.99 26.81 -52.03
C GLU A 23 -25.40 27.02 -52.59
N GLN A 24 -26.37 26.22 -52.14
CA GLN A 24 -27.78 26.37 -52.48
C GLN A 24 -28.48 27.52 -51.72
N GLY A 25 -27.78 28.22 -50.82
CA GLY A 25 -28.30 29.34 -50.03
C GLY A 25 -29.37 28.93 -49.00
N ASN A 26 -29.51 27.63 -48.70
CA ASN A 26 -30.56 27.11 -47.84
C ASN A 26 -30.08 27.03 -46.38
N TRP A 27 -29.89 28.19 -45.76
CA TRP A 27 -29.38 28.31 -44.39
C TRP A 27 -30.26 27.62 -43.33
N THR A 28 -31.57 27.53 -43.56
CA THR A 28 -32.49 26.83 -42.65
C THR A 28 -32.17 25.33 -42.58
N SER A 29 -31.84 24.73 -43.73
CA SER A 29 -31.44 23.33 -43.80
C SER A 29 -30.03 23.06 -43.25
N VAL A 30 -29.12 24.03 -43.38
CA VAL A 30 -27.78 24.00 -42.77
C VAL A 30 -27.89 23.96 -41.25
N LEU A 31 -28.66 24.88 -40.67
CA LEU A 31 -28.89 24.94 -39.21
C LEU A 31 -29.51 23.64 -38.71
N LYS A 32 -30.54 23.14 -39.40
CA LYS A 32 -31.16 21.85 -39.02
C LYS A 32 -30.17 20.68 -39.06
N ALA A 33 -29.29 20.64 -40.07
CA ALA A 33 -28.29 19.58 -40.17
C ALA A 33 -27.24 19.66 -39.04
N LEU A 34 -26.91 20.86 -38.57
CA LEU A 34 -26.05 21.08 -37.42
C LEU A 34 -26.76 20.70 -36.11
N ASP A 35 -28.00 21.14 -35.91
CA ASP A 35 -28.82 20.77 -34.75
C ASP A 35 -28.99 19.23 -34.65
N ASP A 36 -29.24 18.56 -35.78
CA ASP A 36 -29.35 17.10 -35.85
C ASP A 36 -28.00 16.43 -35.54
N TYR A 37 -26.88 17.03 -35.93
CA TYR A 37 -25.54 16.50 -35.62
C TYR A 37 -25.25 16.61 -34.13
N ASP A 38 -25.51 17.77 -33.53
CA ASP A 38 -25.32 18.05 -32.11
C ASP A 38 -26.20 17.14 -31.26
N THR A 39 -27.49 17.03 -31.58
CA THR A 39 -28.43 16.12 -30.89
C THR A 39 -27.95 14.66 -30.95
N ASN A 40 -27.43 14.22 -32.10
CA ASN A 40 -26.89 12.87 -32.23
C ASN A 40 -25.56 12.68 -31.49
N ASN A 41 -24.77 13.74 -31.37
CA ASN A 41 -23.53 13.76 -30.61
C ASN A 41 -23.85 13.66 -29.11
N GLU A 42 -24.76 14.48 -28.61
CA GLU A 42 -25.29 14.43 -27.25
C GLU A 42 -25.85 13.06 -26.93
N ARG A 43 -26.69 12.47 -27.81
CA ARG A 43 -27.23 11.11 -27.59
C ARG A 43 -26.15 10.02 -27.57
N ARG A 44 -25.03 10.19 -28.29
CA ARG A 44 -23.90 9.24 -28.28
C ARG A 44 -23.02 9.40 -27.03
N HIS A 45 -23.04 10.57 -26.39
CA HIS A 45 -22.11 10.93 -25.34
C HIS A 45 -22.78 11.28 -23.99
N SER A 46 -24.12 11.26 -23.91
CA SER A 46 -24.91 11.56 -22.71
C SER A 46 -24.62 10.57 -21.58
N ASP A 47 -24.46 9.30 -21.93
CA ASP A 47 -24.36 8.22 -20.93
C ASP A 47 -22.93 8.03 -20.39
N HIS A 48 -21.93 8.72 -20.97
CA HIS A 48 -20.50 8.45 -20.70
C HIS A 48 -19.69 9.67 -20.21
N ARG A 49 -20.25 10.89 -20.23
CA ARG A 49 -19.52 12.13 -19.91
C ARG A 49 -19.72 12.67 -18.50
N ALA A 50 -20.76 12.24 -17.79
CA ALA A 50 -21.13 12.92 -16.54
C ALA A 50 -20.05 12.82 -15.44
N ASP A 51 -19.27 11.72 -15.42
CA ASP A 51 -18.37 11.44 -14.29
C ASP A 51 -16.90 11.19 -14.66
N MET A 52 -16.53 11.21 -15.95
CA MET A 52 -15.17 10.82 -16.38
C MET A 52 -14.41 11.97 -17.04
N ASP A 53 -13.37 12.45 -16.37
CA ASP A 53 -12.44 13.44 -16.92
C ASP A 53 -11.61 12.80 -18.05
N VAL A 54 -12.08 12.99 -19.29
CA VAL A 54 -11.43 12.47 -20.51
C VAL A 54 -10.20 13.26 -20.94
N THR A 55 -9.88 14.38 -20.28
CA THR A 55 -8.68 15.16 -20.62
C THR A 55 -7.38 14.37 -20.43
N ILE A 56 -7.41 13.33 -19.60
CA ILE A 56 -6.31 12.38 -19.39
C ILE A 56 -6.05 11.52 -20.64
N VAL A 57 -7.07 11.19 -21.44
CA VAL A 57 -6.93 10.35 -22.65
C VAL A 57 -6.29 11.14 -23.80
N ASP A 58 -6.57 12.44 -23.86
CA ASP A 58 -6.07 13.35 -24.89
C ASP A 58 -4.68 13.93 -24.56
N ARG A 59 -4.11 13.55 -23.41
CA ARG A 59 -2.78 14.00 -22.97
C ARG A 59 -1.68 13.20 -23.67
N ASP A 60 -0.75 13.91 -24.30
CA ASP A 60 0.49 13.32 -24.79
C ASP A 60 1.42 12.99 -23.59
N PRO A 61 2.04 11.79 -23.56
CA PRO A 61 2.96 11.41 -22.48
C PRO A 61 4.23 12.27 -22.53
N GLU A 62 4.60 12.89 -21.41
CA GLU A 62 5.85 13.65 -21.28
C GLU A 62 7.06 12.74 -21.02
N GLU A 63 8.25 13.24 -21.35
CA GLU A 63 9.51 12.52 -21.20
C GLU A 63 9.90 12.41 -19.71
N GLY A 64 9.90 11.18 -19.18
CA GLY A 64 10.20 10.91 -17.75
C GLY A 64 8.99 10.50 -16.91
N GLU A 65 7.81 10.35 -17.51
CA GLU A 65 6.63 9.86 -16.81
C GLU A 65 6.74 8.39 -16.41
N CYS A 66 6.34 8.09 -15.17
CA CYS A 66 6.34 6.73 -14.63
C CYS A 66 5.03 5.97 -14.87
N TYR A 67 3.97 6.65 -15.31
CA TYR A 67 2.62 6.09 -15.44
C TYR A 67 2.20 5.96 -16.90
N ARG A 68 1.56 4.85 -17.25
CA ARG A 68 0.93 4.70 -18.57
C ARG A 68 -0.41 5.44 -18.55
N VAL A 69 -0.85 5.97 -19.69
CA VAL A 69 -2.20 6.57 -19.83
C VAL A 69 -3.31 5.63 -19.34
N ALA A 70 -3.15 4.32 -19.55
CA ALA A 70 -4.07 3.29 -19.04
C ALA A 70 -4.12 3.21 -17.51
N ASP A 71 -3.03 3.54 -16.81
CA ASP A 71 -2.97 3.58 -15.35
C ASP A 71 -3.55 4.90 -14.82
N LEU A 72 -3.37 6.01 -15.55
CA LEU A 72 -4.00 7.30 -15.20
C LEU A 72 -5.53 7.27 -15.34
N LEU A 73 -6.06 6.52 -16.31
CA LEU A 73 -7.50 6.32 -16.46
C LEU A 73 -8.15 5.70 -15.21
N LYS A 74 -7.40 4.92 -14.43
CA LYS A 74 -7.88 4.37 -13.15
C LYS A 74 -8.12 5.44 -12.09
N LEU A 75 -7.53 6.65 -12.22
CA LEU A 75 -7.86 7.79 -11.34
C LEU A 75 -9.32 8.23 -11.43
N SER A 76 -9.98 7.94 -12.55
CA SER A 76 -11.42 8.22 -12.71
C SER A 76 -12.31 7.20 -12.00
N CYS A 77 -11.75 6.06 -11.61
CA CYS A 77 -12.44 5.05 -10.81
C CYS A 77 -12.20 5.33 -9.31
N TRP A 78 -13.29 5.54 -8.56
CA TRP A 78 -13.26 5.82 -7.12
C TRP A 78 -12.62 4.71 -6.26
N GLU A 79 -12.40 3.51 -6.80
CA GLU A 79 -11.83 2.36 -6.06
C GLU A 79 -10.34 2.15 -6.32
N ASP A 80 -9.75 2.84 -7.32
CA ASP A 80 -8.37 2.60 -7.76
C ASP A 80 -7.40 3.73 -7.39
N TRP A 81 -7.86 4.75 -6.65
CA TRP A 81 -7.02 5.91 -6.32
C TRP A 81 -5.90 5.54 -5.34
N ASP A 82 -6.11 4.61 -4.42
CA ASP A 82 -5.09 4.22 -3.42
C ASP A 82 -3.80 3.77 -4.11
N ASP A 83 -3.89 2.99 -5.20
CA ASP A 83 -2.73 2.50 -5.95
C ASP A 83 -1.97 3.59 -6.73
N ILE A 84 -2.57 4.78 -6.89
CA ILE A 84 -2.06 5.89 -7.70
C ILE A 84 -1.65 7.10 -6.84
N ILE A 85 -2.33 7.33 -5.71
CA ILE A 85 -2.03 8.45 -4.80
C ILE A 85 -0.75 8.18 -4.01
N PHE A 86 -0.40 6.92 -3.75
CA PHE A 86 0.92 6.60 -3.22
C PHE A 86 1.93 6.55 -4.35
N SER A 87 3.07 7.23 -4.16
CA SER A 87 4.08 7.49 -5.19
C SER A 87 4.75 6.25 -5.81
N GLN A 88 4.37 5.05 -5.38
CA GLN A 88 4.99 3.75 -5.72
C GLN A 88 6.50 3.73 -5.49
N LYS A 89 7.03 4.68 -4.71
CA LYS A 89 8.44 4.77 -4.37
C LYS A 89 8.69 4.03 -3.07
N PRO A 90 9.80 3.28 -2.96
CA PRO A 90 10.20 2.64 -1.71
C PRO A 90 10.23 3.61 -0.52
N GLU A 91 10.58 4.87 -0.74
CA GLU A 91 10.67 5.91 0.29
C GLU A 91 9.31 6.19 0.96
N ASP A 92 8.23 6.07 0.22
CA ASP A 92 6.86 6.39 0.65
C ASP A 92 6.09 5.16 1.13
N LEU A 93 6.77 4.02 1.29
CA LEU A 93 6.19 2.78 1.86
C LEU A 93 5.48 3.03 3.20
N HIS A 94 5.93 4.01 3.97
CA HIS A 94 5.36 4.37 5.26
C HIS A 94 3.98 5.03 5.18
N HIS A 95 3.58 5.54 4.02
CA HIS A 95 2.24 6.11 3.78
C HIS A 95 1.18 5.01 3.57
N LEU A 96 1.59 3.78 3.24
CA LEU A 96 0.68 2.64 3.05
C LEU A 96 0.16 2.04 4.36
N VAL A 97 0.56 2.61 5.50
CA VAL A 97 0.18 2.11 6.83
C VAL A 97 -0.36 3.24 7.67
N GLU A 98 -1.59 3.06 8.16
CA GLU A 98 -2.31 4.04 8.98
C GLU A 98 -1.71 4.18 10.39
N GLU A 99 -1.28 3.06 11.00
CA GLU A 99 -0.76 3.06 12.36
C GLU A 99 0.56 3.84 12.47
N TYR A 100 0.53 4.92 13.26
CA TYR A 100 1.70 5.77 13.51
C TYR A 100 3.00 5.04 13.91
N PRO A 101 3.03 4.08 14.89
CA PRO A 101 4.27 3.40 15.25
C PRO A 101 4.81 2.55 14.10
N THR A 102 3.91 1.95 13.32
CA THR A 102 4.27 1.10 12.17
C THR A 102 4.77 1.96 11.02
N SER A 103 4.12 3.10 10.74
CA SER A 103 4.58 4.09 9.76
C SER A 103 5.97 4.63 10.11
N ALA A 104 6.21 5.00 11.37
CA ALA A 104 7.53 5.46 11.83
C ALA A 104 8.60 4.37 11.67
N ALA A 105 8.26 3.10 11.95
CA ALA A 105 9.18 1.98 11.77
C ALA A 105 9.58 1.77 10.31
N PHE A 106 8.65 1.95 9.36
CA PHE A 106 8.96 1.89 7.93
C PHE A 106 9.92 2.99 7.48
N LYS A 107 9.86 4.20 8.07
CA LYS A 107 10.80 5.28 7.75
C LYS A 107 12.26 4.92 8.04
N GLU A 108 12.50 4.16 9.12
CA GLU A 108 13.85 3.76 9.55
C GLU A 108 14.49 2.62 8.71
N LEU A 109 13.72 1.93 7.87
CA LEU A 109 14.27 0.86 7.04
C LEU A 109 15.26 1.39 6.01
N SER A 110 16.24 0.54 5.65
CA SER A 110 17.18 0.89 4.59
C SER A 110 16.45 0.95 3.23
N PRO A 111 16.96 1.74 2.25
CA PRO A 111 16.35 1.84 0.92
C PRO A 111 16.13 0.47 0.27
N ARG A 112 17.13 -0.42 0.38
CA ARG A 112 17.05 -1.77 -0.16
C ARG A 112 15.98 -2.63 0.52
N GLN A 113 15.77 -2.45 1.82
CA GLN A 113 14.72 -3.17 2.55
C GLN A 113 13.33 -2.65 2.16
N LYS A 114 13.18 -1.34 2.02
CA LYS A 114 11.93 -0.72 1.56
C LYS A 114 11.55 -1.22 0.17
N GLU A 115 12.49 -1.26 -0.76
CA GLU A 115 12.29 -1.77 -2.11
C GLU A 115 11.82 -3.23 -2.11
N ILE A 116 12.52 -4.10 -1.36
CA ILE A 116 12.16 -5.51 -1.26
C ILE A 116 10.76 -5.70 -0.67
N LEU A 117 10.39 -4.90 0.35
CA LEU A 117 9.07 -5.01 0.98
C LEU A 117 7.96 -4.46 0.06
N LEU A 118 8.18 -3.34 -0.59
CA LEU A 118 7.25 -2.77 -1.57
C LEU A 118 6.96 -3.80 -2.67
N GLU A 119 8.01 -4.31 -3.32
CA GLU A 119 7.84 -5.23 -4.45
C GLU A 119 7.23 -6.57 -4.05
N ASN A 120 7.63 -7.12 -2.89
CA ASN A 120 7.15 -8.43 -2.49
C ASN A 120 5.76 -8.41 -1.83
N ILE A 121 5.47 -7.42 -1.00
CA ILE A 121 4.23 -7.35 -0.21
C ILE A 121 3.16 -6.57 -0.96
N VAL A 122 3.51 -5.39 -1.48
CA VAL A 122 2.54 -4.49 -2.13
C VAL A 122 2.28 -4.95 -3.55
N HIS A 123 3.32 -5.17 -4.35
CA HIS A 123 3.17 -5.61 -5.75
C HIS A 123 3.04 -7.14 -5.91
N GLY A 124 3.10 -7.90 -4.81
CA GLY A 124 2.92 -9.36 -4.82
C GLY A 124 3.98 -10.13 -5.62
N MET A 125 5.15 -9.53 -5.91
CA MET A 125 6.20 -10.22 -6.66
C MET A 125 6.78 -11.40 -5.88
N THR A 126 6.90 -12.55 -6.55
CA THR A 126 7.55 -13.73 -5.98
C THR A 126 9.02 -13.44 -5.64
N THR A 127 9.53 -14.05 -4.57
CA THR A 127 10.95 -13.93 -4.18
C THR A 127 11.91 -14.43 -5.26
N GLN A 128 11.48 -15.36 -6.11
CA GLN A 128 12.25 -15.84 -7.26
C GLN A 128 12.46 -14.72 -8.29
N LYS A 129 11.37 -14.12 -8.81
CA LYS A 129 11.45 -12.97 -9.73
C LYS A 129 12.26 -11.81 -9.15
N LEU A 130 12.09 -11.53 -7.86
CA LEU A 130 12.82 -10.45 -7.20
C LEU A 130 14.33 -10.74 -7.12
N ALA A 131 14.70 -12.01 -6.90
CA ALA A 131 16.09 -12.46 -6.89
C ALA A 131 16.71 -12.38 -8.30
N ASP A 132 15.96 -12.80 -9.32
CA ASP A 132 16.35 -12.71 -10.72
C ASP A 132 16.58 -11.26 -11.14
N ASN A 133 15.64 -10.36 -10.84
CA ASN A 133 15.77 -8.91 -11.12
C ASN A 133 16.95 -8.27 -10.37
N ALA A 134 17.21 -8.72 -9.15
CA ALA A 134 18.31 -8.23 -8.32
C ALA A 134 19.68 -8.83 -8.66
N GLY A 135 19.76 -9.82 -9.55
CA GLY A 135 20.98 -10.60 -9.79
C GLY A 135 21.52 -11.29 -8.52
N CYS A 136 20.64 -11.65 -7.59
CA CYS A 136 20.98 -12.18 -6.27
C CYS A 136 20.39 -13.58 -6.06
N SER A 137 20.85 -14.29 -5.03
CA SER A 137 20.21 -15.56 -4.65
C SER A 137 18.86 -15.33 -3.95
N ILE A 138 17.93 -16.26 -4.15
CA ILE A 138 16.62 -16.28 -3.45
C ILE A 138 16.79 -16.23 -1.93
N ARG A 139 17.82 -16.92 -1.42
CA ARG A 139 18.17 -16.92 0.02
C ARG A 139 18.53 -15.51 0.52
N ASN A 140 19.25 -14.72 -0.27
CA ASN A 140 19.62 -13.35 0.09
C ASN A 140 18.37 -12.47 0.23
N ILE A 141 17.49 -12.49 -0.78
CA ILE A 141 16.23 -11.74 -0.75
C ILE A 141 15.37 -12.14 0.45
N THR A 142 15.22 -13.44 0.69
CA THR A 142 14.44 -13.96 1.83
C THR A 142 15.01 -13.48 3.16
N LYS A 143 16.35 -13.50 3.31
CA LYS A 143 17.03 -13.02 4.51
C LYS A 143 16.86 -11.52 4.71
N GLN A 144 16.95 -10.72 3.66
CA GLN A 144 16.76 -9.27 3.73
C GLN A 144 15.33 -8.91 4.10
N ARG A 145 14.34 -9.58 3.48
CA ARG A 145 12.92 -9.45 3.82
C ARG A 145 12.66 -9.78 5.29
N GLN A 146 13.15 -10.94 5.75
CA GLN A 146 12.99 -11.35 7.15
C GLN A 146 13.60 -10.32 8.11
N LYS A 147 14.84 -9.87 7.84
CA LYS A 147 15.51 -8.86 8.66
C LYS A 147 14.76 -7.52 8.69
N ALA A 148 14.15 -7.13 7.57
CA ALA A 148 13.34 -5.91 7.50
C ALA A 148 12.08 -6.03 8.38
N LEU A 149 11.36 -7.15 8.29
CA LEU A 149 10.17 -7.41 9.11
C LEU A 149 10.50 -7.53 10.60
N GLU A 150 11.60 -8.20 10.95
CA GLU A 150 12.10 -8.26 12.34
C GLU A 150 12.44 -6.87 12.87
N ARG A 151 13.01 -6.00 12.02
CA ARG A 151 13.32 -4.61 12.40
C ARG A 151 12.05 -3.80 12.62
N VAL A 152 11.07 -3.88 11.73
CA VAL A 152 9.77 -3.22 11.91
C VAL A 152 9.12 -3.71 13.19
N ARG A 153 9.05 -5.03 13.41
CA ARG A 153 8.50 -5.61 14.63
C ARG A 153 9.20 -5.08 15.87
N TRP A 154 10.53 -5.08 15.90
CA TRP A 154 11.31 -4.55 17.02
C TRP A 154 11.04 -3.07 17.26
N LEU A 155 10.88 -2.25 16.21
CA LEU A 155 10.58 -0.82 16.36
C LEU A 155 9.16 -0.57 16.87
N VAL A 156 8.19 -1.35 16.40
CA VAL A 156 6.78 -1.24 16.81
C VAL A 156 6.57 -1.75 18.23
N THR A 157 7.11 -2.93 18.57
CA THR A 157 6.86 -3.58 19.87
C THR A 157 7.95 -3.34 20.92
N GLY A 158 9.15 -2.98 20.49
CA GLY A 158 10.31 -2.78 21.38
C GLY A 158 10.52 -1.34 21.82
N ASN A 159 9.89 -0.36 21.14
CA ASN A 159 9.93 1.06 21.51
C ASN A 159 8.66 1.52 22.26
N SER A 160 7.58 0.72 22.22
CA SER A 160 6.48 0.80 23.19
C SER A 160 6.98 0.29 24.53
N GLY A 161 7.54 1.19 25.34
CA GLY A 161 8.05 0.91 26.68
C GLY A 161 6.96 0.58 27.70
N GLU A 162 6.13 -0.43 27.45
CA GLU A 162 5.22 -0.97 28.46
C GLU A 162 4.87 -2.45 28.20
N CYS A 163 4.99 -3.24 29.28
CA CYS A 163 4.69 -4.67 29.49
C CYS A 163 5.74 -5.68 28.98
N TYR A 164 6.60 -6.28 29.82
CA TYR A 164 6.24 -7.19 30.94
C TYR A 164 7.33 -7.26 32.08
N PRO A 165 7.86 -6.17 32.66
CA PRO A 165 8.65 -6.29 33.90
C PRO A 165 7.77 -6.48 35.14
N ASP A 166 6.61 -5.82 35.24
CA ASP A 166 5.76 -5.85 36.45
C ASP A 166 5.07 -7.18 36.66
N THR A 167 4.58 -7.80 35.59
CA THR A 167 3.99 -9.14 35.59
C THR A 167 5.03 -10.21 35.90
N ALA A 168 6.26 -10.09 35.37
CA ALA A 168 7.35 -10.98 35.75
C ALA A 168 7.76 -10.78 37.22
N ALA A 169 7.78 -9.54 37.71
CA ALA A 169 8.08 -9.22 39.11
C ALA A 169 6.97 -9.71 40.06
N ILE A 170 5.69 -9.61 39.67
CA ILE A 170 4.55 -10.17 40.40
C ILE A 170 4.65 -11.69 40.42
N ILE A 171 4.88 -12.34 39.27
CA ILE A 171 5.03 -13.81 39.20
C ILE A 171 6.23 -14.29 40.02
N LEU A 172 7.38 -13.61 39.92
CA LEU A 172 8.56 -13.90 40.73
C LEU A 172 8.28 -13.67 42.22
N GLY A 173 7.54 -12.62 42.59
CA GLY A 173 7.10 -12.37 43.95
C GLY A 173 6.23 -13.52 44.49
N TRP A 174 5.27 -14.00 43.69
CA TRP A 174 4.41 -15.14 44.02
C TRP A 174 5.15 -16.48 44.05
N MET A 175 6.29 -16.62 43.37
CA MET A 175 7.11 -17.85 43.44
C MET A 175 8.11 -17.84 44.61
N VAL A 176 8.71 -16.68 44.90
CA VAL A 176 9.79 -16.54 45.90
C VAL A 176 9.23 -16.41 47.32
N LEU A 177 8.12 -15.69 47.52
CA LEU A 177 7.57 -15.49 48.88
C LEU A 177 7.06 -16.79 49.52
N PRO A 178 6.33 -17.69 48.80
CA PRO A 178 5.86 -18.94 49.40
C PRO A 178 7.00 -19.92 49.69
N THR A 179 8.01 -20.00 48.81
CA THR A 179 9.17 -20.89 49.01
C THR A 179 10.02 -20.44 50.19
N PHE A 180 10.23 -19.12 50.35
CA PHE A 180 10.88 -18.56 51.54
C PHE A 180 10.07 -18.82 52.82
N MET A 181 8.75 -18.62 52.81
CA MET A 181 7.88 -18.87 53.97
C MET A 181 7.84 -20.35 54.38
N ILE A 182 7.80 -21.28 53.42
CA ILE A 182 7.85 -22.73 53.69
C ILE A 182 9.24 -23.11 54.24
N GLY A 183 10.33 -22.60 53.66
CA GLY A 183 11.69 -22.80 54.15
C GLY A 183 11.91 -22.26 55.56
N TRP A 184 11.33 -21.09 55.86
CA TRP A 184 11.39 -20.47 57.18
C TRP A 184 10.63 -21.28 58.24
N GLU A 185 9.44 -21.77 57.93
CA GLU A 185 8.61 -22.54 58.88
C GLU A 185 9.16 -23.95 59.13
N THR A 186 9.73 -24.58 58.09
CA THR A 186 10.48 -25.84 58.23
C THR A 186 11.75 -25.66 59.04
N SER A 187 12.49 -24.56 58.83
CA SER A 187 13.66 -24.20 59.64
C SER A 187 13.29 -24.06 61.12
N LYS A 188 12.21 -23.35 61.46
CA LYS A 188 11.72 -23.24 62.85
C LYS A 188 11.39 -24.59 63.49
N ARG A 189 10.91 -25.57 62.73
CA ARG A 189 10.60 -26.92 63.25
C ARG A 189 11.84 -27.80 63.41
N ILE A 190 12.81 -27.67 62.51
CA ILE A 190 13.99 -28.54 62.45
C ILE A 190 15.12 -28.00 63.34
N TYR A 191 15.35 -26.70 63.35
CA TYR A 191 16.44 -26.04 64.08
C TYR A 191 16.45 -26.36 65.60
N PRO A 192 15.33 -26.31 66.34
CA PRO A 192 15.33 -26.64 67.77
C PRO A 192 15.49 -28.14 68.05
N ARG A 193 15.27 -29.02 67.06
CA ARG A 193 15.55 -30.46 67.18
C ARG A 193 17.03 -30.76 66.97
N ILE A 194 17.64 -30.15 65.95
CA ILE A 194 19.08 -30.23 65.70
C ILE A 194 19.87 -29.62 66.88
N ARG A 195 19.45 -28.44 67.36
CA ARG A 195 20.06 -27.79 68.52
C ARG A 195 20.00 -28.68 69.77
N ARG A 196 18.85 -29.31 70.04
CA ARG A 196 18.73 -30.25 71.18
C ARG A 196 19.64 -31.46 71.03
N ALA A 197 19.71 -32.06 69.84
CA ALA A 197 20.59 -33.21 69.59
C ALA A 197 22.08 -32.88 69.76
N LEU A 198 22.50 -31.68 69.33
CA LEU A 198 23.87 -31.20 69.51
C LEU A 198 24.24 -30.95 70.97
N PHE A 199 23.33 -30.36 71.76
CA PHE A 199 23.58 -30.06 73.18
C PHE A 199 23.31 -31.24 74.13
N SER A 200 22.67 -32.33 73.67
CA SER A 200 22.54 -33.58 74.44
C SER A 200 23.64 -34.59 74.16
N ALA A 201 24.47 -34.35 73.13
CA ALA A 201 25.60 -35.19 72.73
C ALA A 201 26.96 -34.68 73.24
N ALA A 202 26.94 -33.59 74.02
CA ALA A 202 28.08 -33.02 74.76
C ALA A 202 27.85 -33.20 76.26
#